data_AF-A0A1W9KNL3-F1
#
_entry.id   AF-A0A1W9KNL3-F1
#
_cell.length_a   1.000
_cell.length_b   1.000
_cell.length_c   1.000
_cell.angle_alpha   90.00
_cell.angle_beta   90.00
_cell.angle_gamma   90.00
#
_symmetry.space_group_name_H-M   'P 1'
#
loop_
_entity.id
_entity.type
_entity.pdbx_description
1 polymer ?
#
loop_
_entity_poly.entity_id
_entity_poly.type
_entity_poly.pdbx_seq_one_letter_code
_entity_poly.pdbx_strand_id
1 'polypeptide(L)'
;MNIRVTIANEINSHAEQATTKANEAMHHAIEAGKLLLEVKASLAHGQFGEWLETNVKVSPRQAQRYMAAAEGKPVPIRSLSSKYDTVSHLTEIPLSSIRTDALTNWPVPTWSPTPGHWMCATTDDAAWWVVPSLEHPGFFHISKFYQDATAEPDPNQPDWDGESLYAGTKRPARADVVEAMLQHFGMKEPVKVEWTSREKPGLSRPFGEPE
;
A
#
# COMPACT_ATOMS: atom_id res chain seq x y z
N MET A 1 -3.24 60.78 -14.91
CA MET A 1 -3.82 59.69 -14.10
C MET A 1 -4.79 58.89 -14.97
N ASN A 2 -4.31 58.01 -15.87
CA ASN A 2 -5.18 57.23 -16.78
C ASN A 2 -4.73 55.78 -17.04
N ILE A 3 -3.61 55.34 -16.45
CA ILE A 3 -3.08 53.98 -16.65
C ILE A 3 -3.80 52.94 -15.77
N ARG A 4 -4.55 53.35 -14.74
CA ARG A 4 -5.16 52.44 -13.75
C ARG A 4 -6.60 52.03 -14.03
N VAL A 5 -7.39 52.86 -14.74
CA VAL A 5 -8.82 52.58 -14.98
C VAL A 5 -9.00 51.55 -16.09
N THR A 6 -8.19 51.61 -17.15
CA THR A 6 -8.22 50.62 -18.24
C THR A 6 -7.80 49.23 -17.75
N ILE A 7 -6.71 49.14 -16.98
CA ILE A 7 -6.26 47.86 -16.37
C ILE A 7 -7.33 47.32 -15.41
N ALA A 8 -7.97 48.17 -14.60
CA ALA A 8 -9.06 47.71 -13.72
C ALA A 8 -10.24 47.14 -14.51
N ASN A 9 -10.63 47.77 -15.62
CA ASN A 9 -11.69 47.26 -16.50
C ASN A 9 -11.31 45.94 -17.18
N GLU A 10 -10.06 45.80 -17.61
CA GLU A 10 -9.53 44.55 -18.18
C GLU A 10 -9.52 43.42 -17.14
N ILE A 11 -9.08 43.69 -15.90
CA ILE A 11 -9.13 42.73 -14.79
C ILE A 11 -10.56 42.28 -14.53
N ASN A 12 -11.51 43.22 -14.44
CA ASN A 12 -12.91 42.89 -14.20
C ASN A 12 -13.50 42.04 -15.35
N SER A 13 -13.19 42.40 -16.59
CA SER A 13 -13.61 41.62 -17.77
C SER A 13 -13.05 40.20 -17.74
N HIS A 14 -11.76 40.03 -17.42
CA HIS A 14 -11.17 38.70 -17.28
C HIS A 14 -11.76 37.89 -16.10
N ALA A 15 -12.05 38.54 -14.97
CA ALA A 15 -12.68 37.89 -13.82
C ALA A 15 -14.12 37.42 -14.12
N GLU A 16 -14.89 38.24 -14.84
CA GLU A 16 -16.24 37.88 -15.30
C GLU A 16 -16.20 36.72 -16.29
N GLN A 17 -15.31 36.77 -17.29
CA GLN A 17 -15.12 35.68 -18.24
C GLN A 17 -14.69 34.38 -17.54
N ALA A 18 -13.77 34.45 -16.58
CA ALA A 18 -13.35 33.28 -15.81
C ALA A 18 -14.52 32.64 -15.05
N THR A 19 -15.38 33.47 -14.42
CA THR A 19 -16.57 33.01 -13.70
C THR A 19 -17.57 32.35 -14.64
N THR A 20 -17.86 32.97 -15.78
CA THR A 20 -18.76 32.43 -16.80
C THR A 20 -18.26 31.08 -17.32
N LYS A 21 -16.97 30.96 -17.67
CA LYS A 21 -16.38 29.71 -18.13
C LYS A 21 -16.37 28.62 -17.06
N ALA A 22 -16.18 28.98 -15.80
CA ALA A 22 -16.30 28.02 -14.70
C ALA A 22 -17.73 27.48 -14.56
N ASN A 23 -18.74 28.35 -14.66
CA ASN A 23 -20.15 27.95 -14.62
C ASN A 23 -20.54 27.08 -15.82
N GLU A 24 -20.10 27.44 -17.03
CA GLU A 24 -20.30 26.62 -18.24
C GLU A 24 -19.68 25.22 -18.06
N ALA A 25 -18.46 25.13 -17.53
CA ALA A 25 -17.80 23.87 -17.26
C ALA A 25 -18.56 23.01 -16.25
N MET A 26 -19.07 23.61 -15.17
CA MET A 26 -19.91 22.90 -14.20
C MET A 26 -21.20 22.38 -14.84
N HIS A 27 -21.87 23.18 -15.65
CA HIS A 27 -23.08 22.78 -16.35
C HIS A 27 -22.81 21.57 -17.25
N HIS A 28 -21.76 21.60 -18.06
CA HIS A 28 -21.38 20.46 -18.90
C HIS A 28 -21.02 19.20 -18.09
N ALA A 29 -20.36 19.34 -16.94
CA ALA A 29 -20.06 18.23 -16.06
C ALA A 29 -21.34 17.58 -15.47
N ILE A 30 -22.32 18.39 -15.09
CA ILE A 30 -23.62 17.93 -14.59
C ILE A 30 -24.38 17.18 -15.69
N GLU A 31 -24.47 17.74 -16.90
CA GLU A 31 -25.16 17.09 -18.02
C GLU A 31 -24.49 15.77 -18.41
N ALA A 32 -23.15 15.73 -18.48
CA ALA A 32 -22.41 14.49 -18.69
C ALA A 32 -22.68 13.47 -17.57
N GLY A 33 -22.77 13.93 -16.32
CA GLY A 33 -23.09 13.09 -15.16
C GLY A 33 -24.48 12.46 -15.25
N LYS A 34 -25.48 13.20 -15.70
CA LYS A 34 -26.85 12.69 -15.92
C LYS A 34 -26.86 11.56 -16.96
N LEU A 35 -26.19 11.76 -18.09
CA LEU A 35 -26.06 10.74 -19.14
C LEU A 35 -25.31 9.50 -18.64
N LEU A 36 -24.25 9.68 -17.84
CA LEU A 36 -23.52 8.57 -17.25
C LEU A 36 -24.38 7.76 -16.27
N LEU A 37 -25.22 8.43 -15.48
CA LEU A 37 -26.16 7.76 -14.57
C LEU A 37 -27.23 6.97 -15.33
N GLU A 38 -27.75 7.53 -16.43
CA GLU A 38 -28.70 6.85 -17.31
C GLU A 38 -28.12 5.56 -17.90
N VAL A 39 -26.89 5.62 -18.43
CA VAL A 39 -26.20 4.42 -18.94
C VAL A 39 -25.88 3.44 -17.82
N LYS A 40 -25.43 3.92 -16.65
CA LYS A 40 -25.14 3.04 -15.51
C LYS A 40 -26.38 2.28 -15.05
N ALA A 41 -27.56 2.89 -15.15
CA ALA A 41 -28.83 2.26 -14.79
C ALA A 41 -29.29 1.21 -15.82
N SER A 42 -28.87 1.31 -17.08
CA SER A 42 -29.25 0.35 -18.14
C SER A 42 -28.32 -0.86 -18.26
N LEU A 43 -27.15 -0.82 -17.62
CA LEU A 43 -26.15 -1.90 -17.65
C LEU A 43 -26.24 -2.82 -16.43
N ALA A 44 -25.83 -4.07 -16.60
CA ALA A 44 -25.71 -5.01 -15.49
C ALA A 44 -24.54 -4.64 -14.55
N HIS A 45 -24.60 -5.13 -13.32
CA HIS A 45 -23.53 -4.88 -12.34
C HIS A 45 -22.17 -5.36 -12.89
N GLY A 46 -21.14 -4.51 -12.76
CA GLY A 46 -19.79 -4.79 -13.26
C GLY A 46 -19.50 -4.38 -14.70
N GLN A 47 -20.51 -4.18 -15.56
CA GLN A 47 -20.29 -3.86 -16.99
C GLN A 47 -20.00 -2.38 -17.26
N PHE A 48 -20.34 -1.49 -16.32
CA PHE A 48 -20.19 -0.05 -16.52
C PHE A 48 -18.73 0.39 -16.72
N GLY A 49 -17.76 -0.28 -16.07
CA GLY A 49 -16.34 0.04 -16.20
C GLY A 49 -15.83 -0.20 -17.62
N GLU A 50 -16.06 -1.41 -18.15
CA GLU A 50 -15.67 -1.79 -19.51
C GLU A 50 -16.35 -0.92 -20.58
N TRP A 51 -17.64 -0.62 -20.37
CA TRP A 51 -18.37 0.28 -21.25
C TRP A 51 -17.74 1.68 -21.28
N LEU A 52 -17.37 2.21 -20.11
CA LEU A 52 -16.78 3.54 -20.01
C LEU A 52 -15.44 3.64 -20.77
N GLU A 53 -14.57 2.64 -20.60
CA GLU A 53 -13.26 2.58 -21.27
C GLU A 53 -13.39 2.50 -22.79
N THR A 54 -14.43 1.83 -23.28
CA THR A 54 -14.67 1.65 -24.72
C THR A 54 -15.35 2.85 -25.37
N ASN A 55 -16.29 3.50 -24.66
CA ASN A 55 -17.22 4.45 -25.28
C ASN A 55 -16.96 5.92 -24.94
N VAL A 56 -16.19 6.21 -23.88
CA VAL A 56 -16.05 7.57 -23.36
C VAL A 56 -14.58 7.95 -23.17
N LYS A 57 -14.25 9.21 -23.46
CA LYS A 57 -12.87 9.74 -23.34
C LYS A 57 -12.49 10.17 -21.92
N VAL A 58 -13.43 10.13 -20.98
CA VAL A 58 -13.19 10.56 -19.59
C VAL A 58 -12.67 9.39 -18.77
N SER A 59 -11.76 9.66 -17.83
CA SER A 59 -11.30 8.62 -16.92
C SER A 59 -12.43 8.13 -16.00
N PRO A 60 -12.33 6.89 -15.45
CA PRO A 60 -13.29 6.39 -14.46
C PRO A 60 -13.53 7.34 -13.29
N ARG A 61 -12.47 8.00 -12.78
CA ARG A 61 -12.58 8.98 -11.71
C ARG A 61 -13.32 10.26 -12.12
N GLN A 62 -13.07 10.77 -13.33
CA GLN A 62 -13.79 11.93 -13.85
C GLN A 62 -15.28 11.62 -14.08
N ALA A 63 -15.60 10.43 -14.61
CA ALA A 63 -16.98 9.98 -14.76
C ALA A 63 -17.70 9.95 -13.40
N GLN A 64 -17.06 9.41 -12.35
CA GLN A 64 -17.60 9.39 -11.00
C GLN A 64 -17.87 10.80 -10.45
N ARG A 65 -16.98 11.76 -10.69
CA ARG A 65 -17.19 13.16 -10.29
C ARG A 65 -18.36 13.81 -11.00
N TYR A 66 -18.51 13.57 -12.30
CA TYR A 66 -19.63 14.09 -13.08
C TYR A 66 -20.95 13.52 -12.57
N MET A 67 -21.02 12.20 -12.34
CA MET A 67 -22.19 11.56 -11.70
C MET A 67 -22.48 12.16 -10.33
N ALA A 68 -21.46 12.35 -9.47
CA ALA A 68 -21.63 12.98 -8.16
C ALA A 68 -22.16 14.42 -8.25
N ALA A 69 -21.65 15.21 -9.21
CA ALA A 69 -22.15 16.57 -9.46
C ALA A 69 -23.61 16.57 -9.93
N ALA A 70 -23.99 15.62 -10.79
CA ALA A 70 -25.37 15.43 -11.23
C ALA A 70 -26.31 15.02 -10.09
N GLU A 71 -25.81 14.26 -9.10
CA GLU A 71 -26.52 13.93 -7.86
C GLU A 71 -26.58 15.09 -6.85
N GLY A 72 -26.02 16.26 -7.17
CA GLY A 72 -26.01 17.44 -6.29
C GLY A 72 -24.97 17.40 -5.17
N LYS A 73 -24.00 16.49 -5.23
CA LYS A 73 -22.90 16.45 -4.25
C LYS A 73 -21.94 17.62 -4.48
N PRO A 74 -21.37 18.21 -3.40
CA PRO A 74 -20.40 19.30 -3.55
C PRO A 74 -19.11 18.77 -4.19
N VAL A 75 -18.83 19.20 -5.42
CA VAL A 75 -17.61 18.83 -6.17
C VAL A 75 -16.84 20.09 -6.51
N PRO A 76 -15.57 20.26 -6.07
CA PRO A 76 -14.79 21.45 -6.38
C PRO A 76 -14.55 21.59 -7.90
N ILE A 77 -14.64 22.80 -8.44
CA ILE A 77 -14.51 23.06 -9.90
C ILE A 77 -13.17 22.57 -10.46
N ARG A 78 -12.06 22.82 -9.75
CA ARG A 78 -10.71 22.33 -10.13
C ARG A 78 -10.68 20.81 -10.31
N SER A 79 -11.51 20.14 -9.53
CA SER A 79 -11.58 18.69 -9.45
C SER A 79 -12.29 18.08 -10.68
N LEU A 80 -13.22 18.82 -11.31
CA LEU A 80 -13.89 18.41 -12.54
C LEU A 80 -12.92 18.34 -13.74
N SER A 81 -11.96 19.26 -13.80
CA SER A 81 -10.97 19.36 -14.90
C SER A 81 -9.80 18.39 -14.75
N SER A 82 -9.38 18.06 -13.52
CA SER A 82 -8.17 17.27 -13.29
C SER A 82 -8.38 15.77 -13.52
N LYS A 83 -7.46 15.14 -14.27
CA LYS A 83 -7.32 13.67 -14.35
C LYS A 83 -6.77 13.04 -13.07
N TYR A 84 -6.08 13.83 -12.25
CA TYR A 84 -5.41 13.38 -11.04
C TYR A 84 -6.06 14.00 -9.81
N ASP A 85 -6.28 13.21 -8.77
CA ASP A 85 -6.54 13.78 -7.45
C ASP A 85 -5.22 14.33 -6.92
N THR A 86 -5.08 15.65 -6.93
CA THR A 86 -4.03 16.27 -6.12
C THR A 86 -4.30 15.88 -4.67
N VAL A 87 -3.28 15.43 -3.95
CA VAL A 87 -3.31 15.00 -2.55
C VAL A 87 -3.47 16.22 -1.61
N SER A 88 -4.41 17.10 -1.92
CA SER A 88 -4.72 18.34 -1.20
C SER A 88 -5.83 18.16 -0.16
N HIS A 89 -6.45 16.97 -0.11
CA HIS A 89 -7.48 16.60 0.86
C HIS A 89 -6.97 15.61 1.92
N LEU A 90 -5.71 15.70 2.31
CA LEU A 90 -5.31 15.18 3.61
C LEU A 90 -5.73 16.24 4.62
N THR A 91 -6.95 16.13 5.14
CA THR A 91 -7.29 16.83 6.38
C THR A 91 -6.28 16.41 7.43
N GLU A 92 -5.57 17.37 8.02
CA GLU A 92 -4.72 17.13 9.18
C GLU A 92 -5.56 16.39 10.21
N ILE A 93 -5.29 15.10 10.39
CA ILE A 93 -5.89 14.32 11.46
C ILE A 93 -5.25 14.88 12.72
N PRO A 94 -6.00 15.58 13.61
CA PRO A 94 -5.40 16.10 14.82
C PRO A 94 -4.80 14.93 15.59
N LEU A 95 -3.59 15.09 16.15
CA LEU A 95 -2.90 14.03 16.89
C LEU A 95 -3.81 13.37 17.96
N SER A 96 -4.76 14.14 18.50
CA SER A 96 -5.74 13.70 19.48
C SER A 96 -6.81 12.74 18.96
N SER A 97 -7.05 12.65 17.64
CA SER A 97 -7.97 11.67 17.04
C SER A 97 -7.26 10.40 16.58
N ILE A 98 -5.93 10.35 16.67
CA ILE A 98 -5.17 9.10 16.59
C ILE A 98 -5.46 8.34 17.88
N ARG A 99 -6.23 7.24 17.78
CA ARG A 99 -6.38 6.30 18.90
C ARG A 99 -5.04 5.63 19.17
N THR A 100 -4.27 6.18 20.10
CA THR A 100 -3.05 5.56 20.64
C THR A 100 -3.33 4.25 21.36
N ASP A 101 -4.56 4.07 21.84
CA ASP A 101 -5.01 2.95 22.66
C ASP A 101 -5.05 1.62 21.86
N ALA A 102 -5.04 1.68 20.53
CA ALA A 102 -5.00 0.49 19.68
C ALA A 102 -3.56 -0.02 19.44
N LEU A 103 -2.53 0.80 19.71
CA LEU A 103 -1.12 0.40 19.54
C LEU A 103 -0.54 -0.31 20.77
N THR A 104 -1.28 -0.41 21.88
CA THR A 104 -0.81 -1.01 23.13
C THR A 104 -0.82 -2.53 23.13
N ASN A 105 -1.52 -3.17 22.18
CA ASN A 105 -1.61 -4.63 22.06
C ASN A 105 -0.62 -5.20 21.03
N TRP A 106 0.49 -4.51 20.76
CA TRP A 106 1.57 -5.12 19.99
C TRP A 106 2.15 -6.29 20.80
N PRO A 107 2.13 -7.53 20.27
CA PRO A 107 2.63 -8.67 21.00
C PRO A 107 4.12 -8.45 21.29
N VAL A 108 4.48 -8.39 22.57
CA VAL A 108 5.88 -8.37 22.97
C VAL A 108 6.42 -9.78 22.73
N PRO A 109 7.46 -9.93 21.89
CA PRO A 109 8.02 -11.25 21.64
C PRO A 109 8.64 -11.81 22.93
N THR A 110 8.45 -13.11 23.14
CA THR A 110 9.09 -13.87 24.21
C THR A 110 10.55 -14.19 23.86
N TRP A 111 10.88 -14.24 22.58
CA TRP A 111 12.24 -14.43 22.08
C TRP A 111 12.63 -13.35 21.08
N SER A 112 13.85 -12.80 21.21
CA SER A 112 14.36 -11.79 20.28
C SER A 112 15.78 -12.13 19.82
N PRO A 113 16.12 -11.92 18.54
CA PRO A 113 17.45 -12.18 18.05
C PRO A 113 18.48 -11.19 18.60
N THR A 114 19.69 -11.67 18.86
CA THR A 114 20.79 -10.83 19.31
C THR A 114 21.30 -9.96 18.15
N PRO A 115 21.30 -8.61 18.28
CA PRO A 115 21.85 -7.73 17.25
C PRO A 115 23.31 -8.07 16.88
N GLY A 116 23.62 -8.02 15.60
CA GLY A 116 24.98 -8.28 15.08
C GLY A 116 25.44 -9.74 15.14
N HIS A 117 24.58 -10.66 15.58
CA HIS A 117 24.89 -12.08 15.65
C HIS A 117 24.08 -12.88 14.66
N TRP A 118 24.72 -13.84 14.02
CA TRP A 118 24.02 -14.90 13.32
C TRP A 118 23.53 -15.89 14.36
N MET A 119 22.26 -16.26 14.27
CA MET A 119 21.66 -17.27 15.11
C MET A 119 21.26 -18.44 14.24
N CYS A 120 21.72 -19.63 14.58
CA CYS A 120 21.29 -20.86 13.94
C CYS A 120 20.73 -21.85 14.95
N ALA A 121 19.74 -22.60 14.51
CA ALA A 121 19.13 -23.67 15.27
C ALA A 121 18.82 -24.83 14.35
N THR A 122 18.96 -26.06 14.86
CA THR A 122 18.57 -27.27 14.14
C THR A 122 17.44 -27.92 14.91
N THR A 123 16.36 -28.19 14.19
CA THR A 123 15.20 -28.95 14.66
C THR A 123 15.13 -30.24 13.87
N ASP A 124 14.35 -31.22 14.35
CA ASP A 124 14.17 -32.50 13.65
C ASP A 124 13.70 -32.32 12.20
N ASP A 125 12.95 -31.25 11.90
CA ASP A 125 12.36 -30.99 10.59
C ASP A 125 13.23 -30.12 9.66
N ALA A 126 13.98 -29.17 10.23
CA ALA A 126 14.66 -28.12 9.45
C ALA A 126 15.84 -27.48 10.20
N ALA A 127 16.76 -26.89 9.42
CA ALA A 127 17.78 -25.97 9.92
C ALA A 127 17.34 -24.52 9.72
N TRP A 128 17.52 -23.70 10.76
CA TRP A 128 17.03 -22.33 10.83
C TRP A 128 18.19 -21.37 10.97
N TRP A 129 18.08 -20.23 10.30
CA TRP A 129 19.05 -19.15 10.34
C TRP A 129 18.33 -17.81 10.48
N VAL A 130 18.79 -17.02 11.43
CA VAL A 130 18.40 -15.62 11.62
C VAL A 130 19.66 -14.79 11.52
N VAL A 131 19.73 -13.94 10.50
CA VAL A 131 20.93 -13.22 10.11
C VAL A 131 20.64 -11.72 10.07
N PRO A 132 21.47 -10.86 10.69
CA PRO A 132 21.23 -9.42 10.64
C PRO A 132 21.32 -8.88 9.22
N SER A 133 20.53 -7.87 8.89
CA SER A 133 20.58 -7.19 7.61
C SER A 133 21.72 -6.17 7.58
N LEU A 134 22.49 -6.13 6.49
CA LEU A 134 23.51 -5.08 6.26
C LEU A 134 22.87 -3.74 5.88
N GLU A 135 21.75 -3.78 5.16
CA GLU A 135 21.10 -2.58 4.62
C GLU A 135 20.25 -1.86 5.69
N HIS A 136 19.72 -2.63 6.64
CA HIS A 136 18.77 -2.14 7.63
C HIS A 136 19.19 -2.55 9.06
N PRO A 137 19.87 -1.66 9.80
CA PRO A 137 20.25 -1.92 11.19
C PRO A 137 19.04 -2.26 12.07
N GLY A 138 19.13 -3.34 12.84
CA GLY A 138 18.02 -3.83 13.69
C GLY A 138 16.98 -4.69 12.97
N PHE A 139 17.21 -5.00 11.69
CA PHE A 139 16.42 -5.96 10.93
C PHE A 139 17.21 -7.24 10.67
N PHE A 140 16.50 -8.34 10.43
CA PHE A 140 17.05 -9.68 10.28
C PHE A 140 16.37 -10.41 9.12
N HIS A 141 17.15 -11.14 8.34
CA HIS A 141 16.63 -12.12 7.41
C HIS A 141 16.44 -13.46 8.13
N ILE A 142 15.36 -14.14 7.81
CA ILE A 142 15.03 -15.46 8.36
C ILE A 142 15.05 -16.44 7.20
N SER A 143 15.71 -17.58 7.42
CA SER A 143 15.99 -18.60 6.44
C SER A 143 15.76 -19.97 7.07
N LYS A 144 14.93 -20.80 6.44
CA LYS A 144 14.60 -22.17 6.81
C LYS A 144 15.07 -23.10 5.71
N PHE A 145 15.81 -24.13 6.08
CA PHE A 145 16.30 -25.17 5.18
C PHE A 145 15.67 -26.51 5.59
N TYR A 146 15.01 -27.15 4.65
CA TYR A 146 14.38 -28.45 4.88
C TYR A 146 15.42 -29.58 4.84
N GLN A 147 15.28 -30.59 5.71
CA GLN A 147 16.19 -31.74 5.70
C GLN A 147 15.87 -32.71 4.55
N ASP A 148 14.60 -32.87 4.19
CA ASP A 148 14.13 -33.71 3.08
C ASP A 148 13.37 -32.87 2.04
N ALA A 149 13.68 -33.09 0.75
CA ALA A 149 13.04 -32.44 -0.41
C ALA A 149 11.58 -32.90 -0.64
N THR A 150 11.08 -33.84 0.16
CA THR A 150 9.72 -34.42 0.05
C THR A 150 8.72 -33.82 1.05
N ALA A 151 9.05 -32.69 1.68
CA ALA A 151 8.08 -31.97 2.50
C ALA A 151 6.86 -31.61 1.63
N GLU A 152 5.64 -31.91 2.10
CA GLU A 152 4.44 -31.52 1.37
C GLU A 152 4.31 -29.99 1.33
N PRO A 153 3.75 -29.40 0.25
CA PRO A 153 3.56 -27.97 0.16
C PRO A 153 2.75 -27.42 1.32
N ASP A 154 3.39 -26.55 2.11
CA ASP A 154 2.72 -25.85 3.20
C ASP A 154 1.56 -25.05 2.58
N PRO A 155 0.30 -25.43 2.84
CA PRO A 155 -0.86 -24.77 2.24
C PRO A 155 -0.96 -23.29 2.65
N ASN A 156 -0.20 -22.85 3.66
CA ASN A 156 -0.13 -21.46 4.10
C ASN A 156 0.94 -20.63 3.38
N GLN A 157 1.78 -21.26 2.54
CA GLN A 157 2.79 -20.60 1.70
C GLN A 157 2.53 -20.90 0.22
N PRO A 158 1.60 -20.19 -0.43
CA PRO A 158 1.23 -20.42 -1.83
C PRO A 158 2.36 -20.13 -2.84
N ASP A 159 3.44 -19.47 -2.40
CA ASP A 159 4.63 -19.16 -3.20
C ASP A 159 5.67 -20.29 -3.18
N TRP A 160 5.49 -21.36 -2.39
CA TRP A 160 6.44 -22.47 -2.31
C TRP A 160 6.21 -23.49 -3.43
N ASP A 161 7.28 -23.85 -4.12
CA ASP A 161 7.25 -24.67 -5.35
C ASP A 161 7.23 -26.19 -5.12
N GLY A 162 7.32 -26.65 -3.86
CA GLY A 162 7.32 -28.09 -3.55
C GLY A 162 8.66 -28.79 -3.77
N GLU A 163 9.66 -28.09 -4.32
CA GLU A 163 10.96 -28.65 -4.71
C GLU A 163 12.14 -27.90 -4.06
N SER A 164 11.93 -26.66 -3.62
CA SER A 164 12.96 -25.83 -2.99
C SER A 164 13.24 -26.28 -1.56
N LEU A 165 14.50 -26.70 -1.32
CA LEU A 165 15.08 -26.98 -0.01
C LEU A 165 15.17 -25.75 0.92
N TYR A 166 14.63 -24.61 0.50
CA TYR A 166 14.84 -23.30 1.08
C TYR A 166 13.55 -22.47 1.12
N ALA A 167 13.27 -21.87 2.28
CA ALA A 167 12.26 -20.83 2.44
C ALA A 167 12.84 -19.68 3.27
N GLY A 168 12.69 -18.44 2.80
CA GLY A 168 13.20 -17.28 3.53
C GLY A 168 12.46 -15.99 3.25
N THR A 169 12.72 -14.99 4.09
CA THR A 169 12.04 -13.69 4.02
C THR A 169 12.54 -12.85 2.85
N LYS A 170 11.69 -12.50 1.87
CA LYS A 170 12.04 -11.61 0.74
C LYS A 170 12.54 -10.22 1.18
N ARG A 171 12.15 -9.76 2.38
CA ARG A 171 12.59 -8.50 3.01
C ARG A 171 12.97 -8.78 4.46
N PRO A 172 13.97 -8.08 5.02
CA PRO A 172 14.35 -8.33 6.40
C PRO A 172 13.25 -7.85 7.35
N ALA A 173 13.05 -8.60 8.44
CA ALA A 173 12.05 -8.34 9.47
C ALA A 173 12.67 -7.62 10.67
N ARG A 174 11.92 -6.72 11.31
CA ARG A 174 12.36 -6.03 12.52
C ARG A 174 12.48 -7.02 13.68
N ALA A 175 13.47 -6.82 14.57
CA ALA A 175 13.79 -7.73 15.68
C ALA A 175 12.58 -8.23 16.48
N ASP A 176 11.61 -7.36 16.71
CA ASP A 176 10.40 -7.63 17.51
C ASP A 176 9.35 -8.50 16.79
N VAL A 177 9.46 -8.64 15.46
CA VAL A 177 8.55 -9.46 14.63
C VAL A 177 9.21 -10.80 14.24
N VAL A 178 10.50 -10.97 14.51
CA VAL A 178 11.25 -12.17 14.10
C VAL A 178 10.66 -13.43 14.71
N GLU A 179 10.26 -13.41 15.98
CA GLU A 179 9.62 -14.57 16.62
C GLU A 179 8.29 -14.95 15.93
N ALA A 180 7.44 -13.97 15.65
CA ALA A 180 6.18 -14.20 14.96
C ALA A 180 6.39 -14.75 13.54
N MET A 181 7.45 -14.30 12.86
CA MET A 181 7.84 -14.83 11.55
C MET A 181 8.35 -16.27 11.64
N LEU A 182 9.16 -16.60 12.65
CA LEU A 182 9.61 -17.99 12.90
C LEU A 182 8.42 -18.92 13.15
N GLN A 183 7.44 -18.48 13.96
CA GLN A 183 6.19 -19.20 14.19
C GLN A 183 5.40 -19.38 12.90
N HIS A 184 5.30 -18.35 12.06
CA HIS A 184 4.66 -18.43 10.76
C HIS A 184 5.35 -19.43 9.81
N PHE A 185 6.68 -19.54 9.86
CA PHE A 185 7.43 -20.54 9.08
C PHE A 185 7.35 -21.98 9.65
N GLY A 186 6.71 -22.17 10.81
CA GLY A 186 6.44 -23.48 11.42
C GLY A 186 7.15 -23.74 12.75
N MET A 187 8.02 -22.85 13.24
CA MET A 187 8.68 -23.01 14.54
C MET A 187 7.76 -22.54 15.67
N LYS A 188 6.95 -23.44 16.23
CA LYS A 188 5.92 -23.10 17.23
C LYS A 188 6.44 -22.43 18.50
N GLU A 189 7.62 -22.82 18.99
CA GLU A 189 8.18 -22.29 20.25
C GLU A 189 9.67 -21.92 20.13
N PRO A 190 10.01 -20.77 19.51
CA PRO A 190 11.41 -20.36 19.30
C PRO A 190 12.23 -20.21 20.59
N VAL A 191 11.56 -19.90 21.71
CA VAL A 191 12.18 -19.74 23.05
C VAL A 191 12.81 -21.03 23.57
N LYS A 192 12.23 -22.20 23.25
CA LYS A 192 12.68 -23.50 23.80
C LYS A 192 13.76 -24.16 22.94
N VAL A 193 14.10 -23.55 21.81
CA VAL A 193 15.09 -24.08 20.87
C VAL A 193 16.49 -23.68 21.31
N GLU A 194 17.44 -24.61 21.22
CA GLU A 194 18.86 -24.31 21.49
C GLU A 194 19.47 -23.53 20.32
N TRP A 195 19.60 -22.22 20.50
CA TRP A 195 20.20 -21.33 19.50
C TRP A 195 21.72 -21.26 19.67
N THR A 196 22.44 -21.53 18.59
CA THR A 196 23.87 -21.20 18.49
C THR A 196 24.01 -19.78 17.95
N SER A 197 24.64 -18.90 18.71
CA SER A 197 24.89 -17.51 18.33
C SER A 197 26.37 -17.28 18.01
N ARG A 198 26.67 -16.59 16.90
CA ARG A 198 28.03 -16.20 16.51
C ARG A 198 28.05 -14.76 16.02
N GLU A 199 28.98 -13.96 16.54
CA GLU A 199 29.21 -12.59 16.05
C GLU A 199 29.77 -12.65 14.63
N LYS A 200 29.02 -12.10 13.67
CA LYS A 200 29.40 -12.11 12.25
C LYS A 200 28.66 -10.98 11.53
N PRO A 201 29.29 -10.28 10.56
CA PRO A 201 28.61 -9.26 9.76
C PRO A 201 27.37 -9.84 9.08
N GLY A 202 26.32 -9.01 8.96
CA GLY A 202 25.05 -9.40 8.36
C GLY A 202 25.13 -9.76 6.87
N LEU A 203 23.97 -9.96 6.26
CA LEU A 203 23.82 -10.13 4.82
C LEU A 203 22.87 -9.08 4.24
N SER A 204 23.00 -8.76 2.96
CA SER A 204 22.02 -7.96 2.21
C SER A 204 20.80 -8.78 1.78
N ARG A 205 20.97 -10.11 1.72
CA ARG A 205 19.93 -11.07 1.32
C ARG A 205 19.80 -12.19 2.36
N PRO A 206 18.66 -12.89 2.40
CA PRO A 206 18.51 -14.11 3.17
C PRO A 206 19.62 -15.13 2.89
N PHE A 207 20.03 -15.84 3.95
CA PHE A 207 21.08 -16.84 3.84
C PHE A 207 20.55 -18.05 3.05
N GLY A 208 21.20 -18.42 1.94
CA GLY A 208 20.85 -19.57 1.11
C GLY A 208 19.92 -19.29 -0.08
N GLU A 209 19.57 -18.02 -0.32
CA GLU A 209 18.90 -17.64 -1.57
C GLU A 209 19.82 -17.94 -2.77
N PRO A 210 19.38 -18.72 -3.79
CA PRO A 210 20.18 -18.98 -4.98
C PRO A 210 20.45 -17.68 -5.76
N GLU A 211 21.64 -17.57 -6.36
CA GLU A 211 22.08 -16.40 -7.13
C GLU A 211 21.25 -16.13 -8.39
#